data_AF-T1C6H9-F1
#
_entry.id   AF-T1C6H9-F1
#
_cell.length_a   1.000
_cell.length_b   1.000
_cell.length_c   1.000
_cell.angle_alpha   90.00
_cell.angle_beta   90.00
_cell.angle_gamma   90.00
#
_symmetry.space_group_name_H-M   'P 1'
#
loop_
_entity.id
_entity.type
_entity.pdbx_description
1 polymer ?
#
loop_
_entity_poly.entity_id
_entity_poly.type
_entity_poly.pdbx_seq_one_letter_code
_entity_poly.pdbx_strand_id
1 'polypeptide(L)'
;MQTYKAPLRDMRFLLHEVFDATDPPPRPGEEALAPDLIDSILEEAGRFVEEVLAPLNASGDEEGCHYENGVVRTPKGFKAAY
;
A
#
# COMPACT_ATOMS: atom_id res chain seq x y z
N MET A 1 4.38 17.91 9.46
CA MET A 1 4.64 16.56 8.93
C MET A 1 3.28 15.92 8.70
N GLN A 2 2.95 15.55 7.46
CA GLN A 2 1.69 14.88 7.18
C GLN A 2 1.80 13.43 7.68
N THR A 3 1.01 13.07 8.67
CA THR A 3 0.95 11.69 9.18
C THR A 3 -0.13 10.96 8.41
N TYR A 4 0.25 9.96 7.60
CA TYR A 4 -0.72 9.03 7.04
C TYR A 4 -1.04 7.95 8.09
N LYS A 5 -2.32 7.60 8.21
CA LYS A 5 -2.78 6.47 9.00
C LYS A 5 -3.68 5.59 8.13
N ALA A 6 -3.31 4.33 7.94
CA ALA A 6 -4.09 3.40 7.16
C ALA A 6 -5.45 3.16 7.82
N PRO A 7 -6.59 3.33 7.11
CA PRO A 7 -7.93 3.19 7.68
C PRO A 7 -8.34 1.71 7.76
N LEU A 8 -7.53 0.87 8.43
CA LEU A 8 -7.69 -0.59 8.44
C LEU A 8 -9.07 -1.04 8.92
N ARG A 9 -9.66 -0.31 9.88
CA ARG A 9 -11.02 -0.61 10.37
C ARG A 9 -12.06 -0.53 9.25
N ASP A 10 -12.01 0.53 8.45
CA ASP A 10 -12.99 0.77 7.40
C ASP A 10 -12.81 -0.21 6.24
N MET A 11 -11.55 -0.51 5.90
CA MET A 11 -11.21 -1.54 4.90
C MET A 11 -11.73 -2.93 5.32
N ARG A 12 -11.55 -3.31 6.58
CA ARG A 12 -12.09 -4.56 7.13
C ARG A 12 -13.60 -4.61 7.14
N PHE A 13 -14.26 -3.52 7.52
CA PHE A 13 -15.71 -3.42 7.48
C PHE A 13 -16.23 -3.71 6.06
N LEU A 14 -15.63 -3.07 5.05
CA LEU A 14 -16.01 -3.31 3.66
C LEU A 14 -15.78 -4.77 3.25
N LEU A 15 -14.60 -5.31 3.53
CA LEU A 15 -14.22 -6.65 3.05
C LEU A 15 -14.95 -7.78 3.78
N HIS A 16 -15.16 -7.67 5.09
CA HIS A 16 -15.75 -8.75 5.89
C HIS A 16 -17.26 -8.61 6.08
N GLU A 17 -17.78 -7.39 6.22
CA GLU A 17 -19.19 -7.17 6.60
C GLU A 17 -20.07 -6.73 5.44
N VAL A 18 -19.52 -6.01 4.45
CA VAL A 18 -20.31 -5.49 3.33
C VAL A 18 -20.23 -6.41 2.11
N PHE A 19 -19.02 -6.82 1.74
CA PHE A 19 -18.79 -7.57 0.51
C PHE A 19 -18.63 -9.08 0.71
N ASP A 20 -18.37 -9.52 1.93
CA ASP A 20 -17.97 -10.90 2.25
C ASP A 20 -16.93 -11.41 1.24
N ALA A 21 -15.72 -10.85 1.30
CA ALA A 21 -14.66 -11.07 0.32
C ALA A 21 -14.20 -12.54 0.18
N THR A 22 -14.71 -13.43 1.04
CA THR A 22 -14.45 -14.87 0.99
C THR A 22 -15.59 -15.68 0.36
N ASP A 23 -16.70 -15.03 -0.01
CA ASP A 23 -17.84 -15.60 -0.72
C ASP A 23 -18.08 -14.86 -2.06
N PRO A 24 -18.17 -15.54 -3.22
CA PRO A 24 -18.12 -16.98 -3.44
C PRO A 24 -16.70 -17.58 -3.32
N PRO A 25 -16.58 -18.92 -3.18
CA PRO A 25 -15.29 -19.60 -3.18
C PRO A 25 -14.49 -19.30 -4.46
N PRO A 26 -13.14 -19.45 -4.39
CA PRO A 26 -12.26 -19.13 -5.51
C PRO A 26 -12.62 -19.91 -6.77
N ARG A 27 -12.43 -19.26 -7.93
CA ARG A 27 -12.60 -19.88 -9.24
C ARG A 27 -11.43 -20.82 -9.55
N PRO A 28 -11.57 -21.74 -10.53
CA PRO A 28 -10.46 -22.61 -10.93
C PRO A 28 -9.20 -21.79 -11.28
N GLY A 29 -8.11 -22.03 -10.56
CA GLY A 29 -6.85 -21.30 -10.71
C GLY A 29 -6.64 -20.13 -9.74
N GLU A 30 -7.63 -19.81 -8.90
CA GLU A 30 -7.49 -18.84 -7.80
C GLU A 30 -7.16 -19.56 -6.48
N GLU A 31 -6.39 -18.88 -5.63
CA GLU A 31 -6.17 -19.32 -4.25
C GLU A 31 -7.32 -18.87 -3.36
N ALA A 32 -7.66 -19.69 -2.36
CA ALA A 32 -8.67 -19.31 -1.38
C ALA A 32 -8.14 -18.17 -0.50
N LEU A 33 -8.88 -17.07 -0.45
CA LEU A 33 -8.64 -16.01 0.52
C LEU A 33 -9.27 -16.43 1.86
N ALA A 34 -8.46 -16.38 2.92
CA ALA A 34 -8.92 -16.57 4.28
C ALA A 34 -9.02 -15.20 5.00
N PRO A 35 -10.00 -14.99 5.90
CA PRO A 35 -10.18 -13.69 6.56
C PRO A 35 -8.93 -13.20 7.32
N ASP A 36 -8.21 -14.11 7.96
CA ASP A 36 -6.96 -13.85 8.69
C ASP A 36 -5.80 -13.46 7.76
N LEU A 37 -5.75 -14.06 6.56
CA LEU A 37 -4.79 -13.68 5.53
C LEU A 37 -5.07 -12.25 5.02
N ILE A 38 -6.34 -11.92 4.78
CA ILE A 38 -6.76 -10.55 4.41
C ILE A 38 -6.31 -9.56 5.47
N ASP A 39 -6.60 -9.85 6.74
CA ASP A 39 -6.23 -8.97 7.85
C ASP A 39 -4.72 -8.76 7.97
N SER A 40 -3.93 -9.83 7.81
CA SER A 40 -2.47 -9.78 7.86
C SER A 40 -1.89 -8.93 6.72
N ILE A 41 -2.42 -9.08 5.50
CA ILE A 41 -2.02 -8.29 4.33
C ILE A 41 -2.31 -6.80 4.57
N LEU A 42 -3.51 -6.48 5.07
CA LEU A 42 -3.90 -5.10 5.35
C LEU A 42 -2.99 -4.45 6.41
N GLU A 43 -2.63 -5.19 7.46
CA GLU A 43 -1.75 -4.69 8.52
C GLU A 43 -0.35 -4.39 8.01
N GLU A 44 0.27 -5.34 7.31
CA GLU A 44 1.65 -5.16 6.83
C GLU A 44 1.73 -4.16 5.67
N ALA A 45 0.72 -4.11 4.79
CA ALA A 45 0.61 -3.04 3.79
C ALA A 45 0.43 -1.67 4.47
N GLY A 46 -0.43 -1.59 5.49
CA GLY A 46 -0.62 -0.36 6.27
C GLY A 46 0.68 0.11 6.92
N ARG A 47 1.41 -0.80 7.59
CA ARG A 47 2.72 -0.54 8.19
C ARG A 47 3.72 -0.04 7.15
N PHE A 48 3.83 -0.72 6.01
CA PHE A 48 4.75 -0.32 4.94
C PHE A 48 4.45 1.09 4.41
N VAL A 49 3.17 1.41 4.18
CA VAL A 49 2.78 2.74 3.71
C VAL A 49 3.08 3.80 4.77
N GLU A 50 2.77 3.53 6.04
CA GLU A 50 2.99 4.47 7.15
C GLU A 50 4.49 4.72 7.44
N GLU A 51 5.31 3.66 7.42
CA GLU A 51 6.72 3.71 7.85
C GLU A 51 7.70 3.98 6.70
N VAL A 52 7.38 3.57 5.48
CA VAL A 52 8.29 3.67 4.32
C VAL A 52 7.83 4.72 3.31
N LEU A 53 6.56 4.66 2.87
CA LEU A 53 6.11 5.51 1.76
C LEU A 53 5.71 6.92 2.21
N ALA A 54 4.90 7.05 3.25
CA ALA A 54 4.39 8.33 3.72
C ALA A 54 5.50 9.34 4.11
N PRO A 55 6.62 8.93 4.76
CA PRO A 55 7.72 9.85 5.03
C PRO A 55 8.38 10.45 3.78
N LEU A 56 8.34 9.73 2.65
CA LEU A 56 8.93 10.20 1.38
C LEU A 56 8.03 11.17 0.61
N ASN A 57 6.76 11.32 0.99
CA ASN A 57 5.78 12.08 0.23
C ASN A 57 6.15 13.57 0.11
N ALA A 58 6.46 14.22 1.24
CA ALA A 58 6.79 15.65 1.25
C ALA A 58 8.14 15.94 0.56
N SER A 59 9.19 15.20 0.91
CA SER A 59 10.51 15.39 0.29
C SER A 59 10.51 15.03 -1.20
N GLY A 60 9.69 14.06 -1.61
CA GLY A 60 9.54 13.68 -3.00
C GLY A 60 8.91 14.78 -3.86
N ASP A 61 7.92 15.49 -3.33
CA ASP A 61 7.30 16.65 -3.96
C ASP A 61 8.28 17.85 -4.04
N GLU A 62 9.01 18.11 -2.96
CA GLU A 62 9.99 19.19 -2.89
C GLU A 62 11.18 19.00 -3.85
N GLU A 63 11.70 17.77 -3.96
CA GLU A 63 12.85 17.45 -4.82
C GLU A 63 12.45 17.31 -6.30
N GLY A 64 11.35 16.61 -6.56
CA GLY A 64 10.91 16.27 -7.92
C GLY A 64 11.86 15.34 -8.68
N CYS A 65 11.51 15.05 -9.94
CA CYS A 65 12.38 14.28 -10.82
C CYS A 65 13.31 15.21 -11.62
N HIS A 66 14.54 14.77 -11.85
CA HIS A 66 15.51 15.47 -12.70
C HIS A 66 15.80 14.67 -13.96
N TYR A 67 15.93 15.36 -15.08
CA TYR A 67 16.32 14.77 -16.36
C TYR A 67 17.60 15.40 -16.88
N GLU A 68 18.63 14.59 -17.05
CA GLU A 68 19.94 15.04 -17.52
C GLU A 68 20.55 13.98 -18.44
N ASN A 69 21.00 14.40 -19.63
CA ASN A 69 21.74 13.54 -20.58
C ASN A 69 21.05 12.19 -20.90
N GLY A 70 19.72 12.18 -21.04
CA GLY A 70 18.98 10.94 -21.33
C GLY A 70 18.62 10.11 -20.11
N VAL A 71 19.00 10.54 -18.90
CA VAL A 71 18.75 9.80 -17.65
C VAL A 71 17.76 10.56 -16.78
N VAL A 72 16.71 9.87 -16.32
CA VAL A 72 15.78 10.37 -15.30
C VAL A 72 16.26 9.91 -13.92
N ARG A 73 16.32 10.85 -12.97
CA ARG A 73 16.64 10.60 -11.56
C ARG A 73 15.42 10.93 -10.71
N THR A 74 14.96 9.94 -9.96
CA THR A 74 13.85 10.09 -9.00
C THR A 74 14.34 10.72 -7.70
N PRO A 75 13.43 11.30 -6.89
CA PRO A 75 13.77 11.81 -5.57
C PRO A 75 14.50 10.79 -4.69
N LYS A 76 15.26 11.30 -3.74
CA LYS A 76 15.95 10.48 -2.75
C LYS A 76 14.95 9.60 -2.00
N GLY A 77 15.34 8.35 -1.77
CA GLY A 77 14.53 7.35 -1.05
C GLY A 77 13.57 6.55 -1.93
N PHE A 78 13.09 7.08 -3.06
CA PHE A 78 12.13 6.37 -3.92
C PHE A 78 12.68 5.03 -4.46
N LYS A 79 13.95 5.01 -4.88
CA LYS A 79 14.61 3.77 -5.31
C LYS A 79 14.77 2.73 -4.20
N ALA A 80 14.90 3.17 -2.94
CA ALA A 80 15.04 2.25 -1.82
C ALA A 80 13.69 1.67 -1.36
N ALA A 81 12.59 2.36 -1.67
CA ALA A 81 11.23 1.93 -1.38
C ALA A 81 10.60 1.02 -2.46
N TYR A 82 11.27 0.83 -3.59
CA TYR A 82 10.82 0.02 -4.74
C TYR A 82 11.61 -1.29 -4.83
#